data_AF-X1IBG2-F1
#
_entry.id   AF-X1IBG2-F1
#
_cell.length_a   1.000
_cell.length_b   1.000
_cell.length_c   1.000
_cell.angle_alpha   90.00
_cell.angle_beta   90.00
_cell.angle_gamma   90.00
#
_symmetry.space_group_name_H-M   'P 1'
#
loop_
_entity.id
_entity.type
_entity.pdbx_description
1 polymer ?
#
loop_
_entity_poly.entity_id
_entity_poly.type
_entity_poly.pdbx_seq_one_letter_code
_entity_poly.pdbx_strand_id
1 'polypeptide(L)'
;MIEIEKFNLKAVFKYFPSISEVYLGKPKMKELEDIFKPLKDREEAFSLEHLKILIDEENRYWKFLDWWKMPGVKEKELEDLKYIFNKLKKNDELVIGKLYAVLKNIEIVSCILRFVDSNNYGILSSPVECLLYVKGIDPEEKYLLYLENLDELKKEYQFARIADVDMALWTLARILNSSSLKDVPKYKKIYELYKNKPNAVKRIMARNALEHIWEEKSYLQISYLFLETDYVIAGLI
;
A
#
# COMPACT_ATOMS: atom_id res chain seq x y z
N MET A 1 -24.20 -1.79 -28.38
CA MET A 1 -22.91 -1.31 -27.83
C MET A 1 -22.20 -2.51 -27.23
N ILE A 2 -20.98 -2.82 -27.66
CA ILE A 2 -20.16 -3.85 -27.01
C ILE A 2 -19.57 -3.21 -25.77
N GLU A 3 -19.97 -3.66 -24.59
CA GLU A 3 -19.37 -3.22 -23.33
C GLU A 3 -17.92 -3.69 -23.30
N ILE A 4 -16.98 -2.76 -23.51
CA ILE A 4 -15.54 -3.09 -23.48
C ILE A 4 -15.20 -3.40 -22.02
N GLU A 5 -14.92 -4.67 -21.74
CA GLU A 5 -14.49 -5.10 -20.43
C GLU A 5 -13.22 -4.34 -20.00
N LYS A 6 -13.33 -3.59 -18.90
CA LYS A 6 -12.24 -2.79 -18.32
C LYS A 6 -11.59 -3.54 -17.15
N PHE A 7 -10.31 -3.28 -16.92
CA PHE A 7 -9.64 -3.73 -15.70
C PHE A 7 -10.28 -3.05 -14.48
N ASN A 8 -10.55 -3.82 -13.43
CA ASN A 8 -11.13 -3.32 -12.18
C ASN A 8 -10.36 -3.87 -10.97
N LEU A 9 -9.60 -3.00 -10.30
CA LEU A 9 -8.81 -3.37 -9.13
C LEU A 9 -9.68 -3.88 -7.97
N LYS A 10 -10.87 -3.30 -7.77
CA LYS A 10 -11.82 -3.72 -6.73
C LYS A 10 -12.33 -5.15 -6.93
N ALA A 11 -12.42 -5.60 -8.18
CA ALA A 11 -12.73 -6.99 -8.48
C ALA A 11 -11.59 -7.96 -8.14
N VAL A 12 -10.34 -7.48 -8.01
CA VAL A 12 -9.18 -8.29 -7.61
C VAL A 12 -9.17 -8.54 -6.10
N PHE A 13 -9.64 -7.57 -5.30
CA PHE A 13 -9.68 -7.63 -3.83
C PHE A 13 -10.32 -8.92 -3.29
N LYS A 14 -11.38 -9.42 -3.94
CA LYS A 14 -12.08 -10.65 -3.52
C LYS A 14 -11.20 -11.91 -3.47
N TYR A 15 -10.05 -11.90 -4.15
CA TYR A 15 -9.11 -13.02 -4.16
C TYR A 15 -8.05 -12.93 -3.05
N PHE A 16 -7.98 -11.80 -2.32
CA PHE A 16 -7.03 -11.60 -1.24
C PHE A 16 -7.06 -12.76 -0.23
N PRO A 17 -8.21 -13.22 0.31
CA PRO A 17 -8.21 -14.31 1.30
C PRO A 17 -7.52 -15.58 0.78
N SER A 18 -7.86 -16.01 -0.44
CA SER A 18 -7.30 -17.24 -1.02
C SER A 18 -5.80 -17.14 -1.36
N ILE A 19 -5.34 -15.97 -1.81
CA ILE A 19 -3.93 -15.78 -2.17
C ILE A 19 -3.10 -15.55 -0.91
N SER A 20 -3.57 -14.71 0.01
CA SER A 20 -2.90 -14.48 1.29
C SER A 20 -2.81 -15.74 2.17
N GLU A 21 -3.73 -16.70 2.06
CA GLU A 21 -3.59 -17.98 2.75
C GLU A 21 -2.30 -18.72 2.34
N VAL A 22 -2.02 -18.76 1.03
CA VAL A 22 -0.83 -19.44 0.49
C VAL A 22 0.47 -18.74 0.90
N TYR A 23 0.50 -17.41 0.84
CA TYR A 23 1.74 -16.63 1.01
C TYR A 23 1.94 -16.07 2.43
N LEU A 24 0.86 -15.76 3.15
CA LEU A 24 0.87 -15.08 4.46
C LEU A 24 0.29 -15.94 5.59
N GLY A 25 -0.18 -17.16 5.32
CA GLY A 25 -0.64 -18.07 6.37
C GLY A 25 -2.02 -17.74 6.95
N LYS A 26 -2.92 -17.20 6.12
CA LYS A 26 -4.31 -16.85 6.45
C LYS A 26 -4.40 -15.69 7.45
N PRO A 27 -3.96 -14.50 7.01
CA PRO A 27 -3.78 -13.36 7.91
C PRO A 27 -5.11 -12.91 8.54
N LYS A 28 -5.11 -12.79 9.85
CA LYS A 28 -6.22 -12.33 10.70
C LYS A 28 -6.27 -10.81 10.77
N MET A 29 -6.35 -10.17 9.60
CA MET A 29 -6.28 -8.70 9.47
C MET A 29 -7.30 -7.97 10.33
N LYS A 30 -8.52 -8.51 10.45
CA LYS A 30 -9.60 -7.88 11.22
C LYS A 30 -9.34 -7.94 12.73
N GLU A 31 -8.81 -9.06 13.23
CA GLU A 31 -8.43 -9.20 14.64
C GLU A 31 -7.34 -8.19 15.00
N LEU A 32 -6.33 -8.02 14.14
CA LEU A 32 -5.29 -7.00 14.33
C LEU A 32 -5.85 -5.57 14.30
N GLU A 33 -6.79 -5.26 13.39
CA GLU A 33 -7.49 -3.96 13.40
C GLU A 33 -8.21 -3.72 14.73
N ASP A 34 -8.91 -4.73 15.26
CA ASP A 34 -9.69 -4.58 16.48
C ASP A 34 -8.78 -4.43 17.71
N ILE A 35 -7.61 -5.08 17.72
CA ILE A 35 -6.58 -4.92 18.78
C ILE A 35 -5.96 -3.53 18.76
N PHE A 36 -5.68 -2.96 17.59
CA PHE A 36 -4.95 -1.68 17.49
C PHE A 36 -5.87 -0.45 17.49
N LYS A 37 -7.17 -0.63 17.23
CA LYS A 37 -8.16 0.46 17.21
C LYS A 37 -8.21 1.29 18.51
N PRO A 38 -8.14 0.69 19.73
CA PRO A 38 -8.10 1.44 21.00
C PRO A 38 -7.01 2.52 21.08
N LEU A 39 -5.88 2.33 20.37
CA LEU A 39 -4.79 3.32 20.31
C LEU A 39 -5.22 4.65 19.71
N LYS A 40 -6.13 4.64 18.74
CA LYS A 40 -6.66 5.85 18.11
C LYS A 40 -7.73 6.51 18.97
N ASP A 41 -8.54 5.70 19.65
CA ASP A 41 -9.71 6.11 20.42
C ASP A 41 -9.35 6.59 21.84
N ARG A 42 -8.05 6.65 22.18
CA ARG A 42 -7.47 7.08 23.47
C ARG A 42 -7.76 6.14 24.64
N GLU A 43 -8.14 4.91 24.35
CA GLU A 43 -8.45 3.90 25.36
C GLU A 43 -7.17 3.20 25.84
N GLU A 44 -6.10 3.22 25.03
CA GLU A 44 -4.86 2.51 25.30
C GLU A 44 -3.61 3.29 24.86
N ALA A 45 -2.51 3.13 25.60
CA ALA A 45 -1.20 3.68 25.25
C ALA A 45 -0.40 2.69 24.39
N PHE A 46 0.27 3.20 23.36
CA PHE A 46 1.18 2.38 22.56
C PHE A 46 2.34 1.84 23.40
N SER A 47 2.67 0.55 23.21
CA SER A 47 3.59 -0.19 24.08
C SER A 47 4.32 -1.30 23.33
N LEU A 48 5.31 -1.92 23.98
CA LEU A 48 6.01 -3.09 23.43
C LEU A 48 5.08 -4.28 23.17
N GLU A 49 3.95 -4.38 23.87
CA GLU A 49 3.04 -5.51 23.69
C GLU A 49 2.38 -5.47 22.31
N HIS A 50 1.97 -4.29 21.86
CA HIS A 50 1.47 -4.08 20.49
C HIS A 50 2.50 -4.52 19.44
N LEU A 51 3.77 -4.20 19.68
CA LEU A 51 4.87 -4.61 18.83
C LEU A 51 5.04 -6.14 18.80
N LYS A 52 4.91 -6.81 19.95
CA LYS A 52 4.95 -8.29 20.02
C LYS A 52 3.77 -8.95 19.31
N ILE A 53 2.56 -8.37 19.40
CA ILE A 53 1.36 -8.90 18.73
C ILE A 53 1.57 -9.02 17.21
N LEU A 54 2.31 -8.10 16.59
CA LEU A 54 2.62 -8.19 15.15
C LEU A 54 3.45 -9.42 14.77
N ILE A 55 4.28 -9.92 15.69
CA ILE A 55 5.20 -11.06 15.51
C ILE A 55 4.75 -12.33 16.25
N ASP A 56 3.53 -12.33 16.77
CA ASP A 56 3.03 -13.41 17.62
C ASP A 56 2.82 -14.70 16.81
N GLU A 57 3.81 -15.59 16.91
CA GLU A 57 3.81 -16.91 16.29
C GLU A 57 2.81 -17.88 16.93
N GLU A 58 2.37 -17.64 18.17
CA GLU A 58 1.39 -18.50 18.85
C GLU A 58 -0.01 -18.26 18.29
N ASN A 59 -0.42 -17.00 18.21
CA ASN A 59 -1.72 -16.59 17.67
C ASN A 59 -1.75 -16.59 16.13
N ARG A 60 -0.58 -16.66 15.48
CA ARG A 60 -0.38 -16.71 14.03
C ARG A 60 -1.24 -15.69 13.30
N TYR A 61 -1.24 -14.44 13.77
CA TYR A 61 -2.02 -13.38 13.14
C TYR A 61 -1.67 -13.26 11.66
N TRP A 62 -0.40 -13.46 11.31
CA TRP A 62 0.12 -13.65 9.96
C TRP A 62 1.60 -14.03 10.02
N LYS A 63 2.18 -14.42 8.88
CA LYS A 63 3.61 -14.73 8.73
C LYS A 63 4.49 -13.48 8.70
N PHE A 64 4.45 -12.63 9.73
CA PHE A 64 5.21 -11.36 9.75
C PHE A 64 6.72 -11.57 9.59
N LEU A 65 7.29 -12.50 10.37
CA LEU A 65 8.74 -12.71 10.44
C LEU A 65 9.34 -13.29 9.15
N ASP A 66 8.51 -13.87 8.27
CA ASP A 66 8.94 -14.29 6.94
C ASP A 66 9.32 -13.09 6.05
N TRP A 67 8.83 -11.89 6.38
CA TRP A 67 8.98 -10.68 5.55
C TRP A 67 9.70 -9.53 6.27
N TRP A 68 9.56 -9.41 7.60
CA TRP A 68 10.11 -8.27 8.35
C TRP A 68 10.88 -8.70 9.59
N LYS A 69 11.88 -7.88 9.96
CA LYS A 69 12.64 -8.04 11.20
C LYS A 69 12.19 -6.98 12.20
N MET A 70 11.81 -7.44 13.39
CA MET A 70 11.38 -6.56 14.46
C MET A 70 12.50 -5.60 14.90
N PRO A 71 12.22 -4.30 15.14
CA PRO A 71 13.26 -3.39 15.55
C PRO A 71 13.61 -3.65 17.02
N GLY A 72 14.88 -3.48 17.39
CA GLY A 72 15.39 -3.71 18.74
C GLY A 72 15.05 -2.59 19.72
N VAL A 73 13.77 -2.21 19.78
CA VAL A 73 13.27 -1.06 20.55
C VAL A 73 13.02 -1.46 22.00
N LYS A 74 13.45 -0.63 22.93
CA LYS A 74 13.22 -0.80 24.37
C LYS A 74 11.99 -0.02 24.80
N GLU A 75 11.39 -0.44 25.91
CA GLU A 75 10.16 0.18 26.45
C GLU A 75 10.32 1.67 26.71
N LYS A 76 11.49 2.08 27.25
CA LYS A 76 11.81 3.48 27.50
C LYS A 76 11.78 4.35 26.23
N GLU A 77 12.10 3.80 25.07
CA GLU A 77 12.10 4.52 23.79
C GLU A 77 10.68 4.74 23.26
N LEU A 78 9.69 3.98 23.76
CA LEU A 78 8.28 4.13 23.42
C LEU A 78 7.53 5.12 24.33
N GLU A 79 8.14 5.58 25.42
CA GLU A 79 7.52 6.54 26.35
C GLU A 79 7.02 7.79 25.64
N ASP A 80 7.84 8.35 24.73
CA ASP A 80 7.50 9.54 23.94
C ASP A 80 6.45 9.28 22.85
N LEU A 81 6.12 8.01 22.60
CA LEU A 81 5.10 7.56 21.65
C LEU A 81 3.79 7.18 22.34
N LYS A 82 3.71 7.26 23.67
CA LYS A 82 2.46 7.03 24.40
C LYS A 82 1.40 8.00 23.88
N TYR A 83 0.28 7.43 23.45
CA TYR A 83 -0.86 8.17 22.91
C TYR A 83 -0.58 8.97 21.61
N ILE A 84 0.48 8.63 20.88
CA ILE A 84 0.82 9.34 19.62
C ILE A 84 -0.27 9.26 18.56
N PHE A 85 -1.07 8.19 18.58
CA PHE A 85 -2.17 7.96 17.65
C PHE A 85 -3.45 8.75 17.99
N ASN A 86 -3.45 9.51 19.09
CA ASN A 86 -4.59 10.31 19.48
C ASN A 86 -4.94 11.33 18.40
N LYS A 87 -6.15 11.23 17.85
CA LYS A 87 -6.61 12.09 16.73
C LYS A 87 -5.73 11.96 15.47
N LEU A 88 -5.13 10.79 15.24
CA LEU A 88 -4.40 10.48 14.02
C LEU A 88 -5.22 10.89 12.79
N LYS A 89 -4.63 11.75 11.97
CA LYS A 89 -5.22 12.22 10.71
C LYS A 89 -4.67 11.42 9.54
N LYS A 90 -5.32 11.55 8.38
CA LYS A 90 -4.74 11.04 7.13
C LYS A 90 -3.42 11.76 6.84
N ASN A 91 -2.40 11.01 6.41
CA ASN A 91 -1.08 11.51 6.05
C ASN A 91 -0.43 12.36 7.17
N ASP A 92 -0.58 11.95 8.43
CA ASP A 92 0.01 12.67 9.57
C ASP A 92 1.54 12.50 9.62
N GLU A 93 2.24 13.39 8.92
CA GLU A 93 3.71 13.38 8.79
C GLU A 93 4.42 13.41 10.15
N LEU A 94 3.87 14.16 11.12
CA LEU A 94 4.44 14.24 12.46
C LEU A 94 4.41 12.91 13.19
N VAL A 95 3.30 12.17 13.07
CA VAL A 95 3.19 10.82 13.66
C VAL A 95 4.10 9.84 12.93
N ILE A 96 4.10 9.86 11.59
CA ILE A 96 4.96 8.99 10.78
C ILE A 96 6.43 9.20 11.15
N GLY A 97 6.90 10.44 11.18
CA GLY A 97 8.29 10.77 11.47
C GLY A 97 8.71 10.42 12.90
N LYS A 98 7.85 10.64 13.89
CA LYS A 98 8.13 10.21 15.27
C LYS A 98 8.20 8.69 15.42
N LEU A 99 7.29 7.96 14.79
CA LEU A 99 7.33 6.49 14.79
C LEU A 99 8.57 5.98 14.07
N TYR A 100 8.90 6.55 12.91
CA TYR A 100 10.10 6.19 12.16
C TYR A 100 11.38 6.53 12.92
N ALA A 101 11.42 7.66 13.62
CA ALA A 101 12.56 8.06 14.43
C ALA A 101 12.90 7.04 15.55
N VAL A 102 11.89 6.38 16.12
CA VAL A 102 12.08 5.35 17.16
C VAL A 102 12.26 3.95 16.57
N LEU A 103 11.40 3.55 15.63
CA LEU A 103 11.39 2.19 15.08
C LEU A 103 12.48 1.96 14.03
N LYS A 104 12.97 3.04 13.37
CA LYS A 104 13.97 3.02 12.29
C LYS A 104 13.62 2.09 11.12
N ASN A 105 12.35 1.72 10.96
CA ASN A 105 11.86 0.86 9.90
C ASN A 105 10.47 1.32 9.46
N ILE A 106 10.39 1.95 8.29
CA ILE A 106 9.15 2.52 7.76
C ILE A 106 8.10 1.46 7.40
N GLU A 107 8.51 0.25 7.03
CA GLU A 107 7.55 -0.84 6.71
C GLU A 107 6.80 -1.26 7.97
N ILE A 108 7.48 -1.28 9.12
CA ILE A 108 6.86 -1.58 10.42
C ILE A 108 5.97 -0.43 10.89
N VAL A 109 6.42 0.82 10.70
CA VAL A 109 5.56 2.00 10.90
C VAL A 109 4.27 1.87 10.09
N SER A 110 4.37 1.48 8.81
CA SER A 110 3.22 1.31 7.93
C SER A 110 2.27 0.19 8.39
N CYS A 111 2.80 -0.91 8.93
CA CYS A 111 1.99 -1.97 9.52
C CYS A 111 1.18 -1.45 10.70
N ILE A 112 1.83 -0.78 11.65
CA ILE A 112 1.16 -0.24 12.84
C ILE A 112 0.06 0.74 12.42
N LEU A 113 0.38 1.73 11.57
CA LEU A 113 -0.58 2.72 11.12
C LEU A 113 -1.77 2.10 10.38
N ARG A 114 -1.54 1.07 9.55
CA ARG A 114 -2.62 0.34 8.86
C ARG A 114 -3.56 -0.39 9.81
N PHE A 115 -3.09 -0.88 10.95
CA PHE A 115 -3.97 -1.53 11.94
C PHE A 115 -4.66 -0.52 12.86
N VAL A 116 -3.99 0.60 13.19
CA VAL A 116 -4.59 1.71 13.95
C VAL A 116 -5.68 2.42 13.16
N ASP A 117 -5.47 2.67 11.85
CA ASP A 117 -6.43 3.40 11.01
C ASP A 117 -6.47 2.91 9.55
N SER A 118 -7.08 1.74 9.36
CA SER A 118 -7.23 1.08 8.05
C SER A 118 -7.95 1.90 6.99
N ASN A 119 -8.69 2.95 7.39
CA ASN A 119 -9.37 3.85 6.46
C ASN A 119 -8.41 4.75 5.69
N ASN A 120 -7.27 5.09 6.30
CA ASN A 120 -6.34 6.11 5.82
C ASN A 120 -4.92 5.57 5.55
N TYR A 121 -4.57 4.39 6.06
CA TYR A 121 -3.22 3.84 5.97
C TYR A 121 -3.20 2.42 5.35
N GLY A 122 -2.16 2.16 4.56
CA GLY A 122 -1.85 0.87 3.96
C GLY A 122 -0.43 0.41 4.33
N ILE A 123 -0.13 -0.87 4.08
CA ILE A 123 1.20 -1.44 4.37
C ILE A 123 2.13 -1.15 3.19
N LEU A 124 3.24 -0.48 3.45
CA LEU A 124 4.31 -0.34 2.48
C LEU A 124 5.04 -1.67 2.38
N SER A 125 4.75 -2.42 1.32
CA SER A 125 5.35 -3.72 1.06
C SER A 125 6.00 -3.74 -0.32
N SER A 126 7.15 -4.42 -0.42
CA SER A 126 7.91 -4.54 -1.68
C SER A 126 7.04 -4.91 -2.91
N PRO A 127 6.10 -5.89 -2.85
CA PRO A 127 5.28 -6.20 -4.01
C PRO A 127 4.44 -5.02 -4.54
N VAL A 128 3.91 -4.19 -3.64
CA VAL A 128 3.08 -3.04 -4.02
C VAL A 128 3.95 -1.84 -4.40
N GLU A 129 5.04 -1.60 -3.66
CA GLU A 129 6.04 -0.59 -3.98
C GLU A 129 6.58 -0.77 -5.41
N CYS A 130 6.96 -1.99 -5.78
CA CYS A 130 7.44 -2.30 -7.14
C CYS A 130 6.33 -2.17 -8.19
N LEU A 131 5.10 -2.58 -7.87
CA LEU A 131 3.97 -2.50 -8.80
C LEU A 131 3.59 -1.05 -9.14
N LEU A 132 3.64 -0.16 -8.17
CA LEU A 132 3.37 1.27 -8.35
C LEU A 132 4.62 2.10 -8.65
N TYR A 133 5.80 1.47 -8.63
CA TYR A 133 7.09 2.13 -8.81
C TYR A 133 7.29 3.34 -7.87
N VAL A 134 6.92 3.18 -6.59
CA VAL A 134 7.02 4.30 -5.63
C VAL A 134 8.47 4.55 -5.25
N LYS A 135 8.90 5.80 -5.39
CA LYS A 135 10.20 6.30 -4.97
C LYS A 135 10.01 7.46 -3.99
N GLY A 136 11.06 7.76 -3.24
CA GLY A 136 11.14 8.94 -2.37
C GLY A 136 12.62 9.18 -2.05
N ILE A 137 12.98 10.41 -1.73
CA ILE A 137 14.34 10.80 -1.33
C ILE A 137 14.68 10.12 0.00
N ASP A 138 13.70 10.06 0.90
CA ASP A 138 13.79 9.35 2.17
C ASP A 138 12.59 8.41 2.41
N PRO A 139 12.67 7.53 3.44
CA PRO A 139 11.62 6.56 3.72
C PRO A 139 10.26 7.18 4.08
N GLU A 140 10.22 8.34 4.74
CA GLU A 140 8.98 9.00 5.15
C GLU A 140 8.27 9.58 3.93
N GLU A 141 9.00 10.30 3.09
CA GLU A 141 8.50 10.82 1.81
C GLU A 141 7.99 9.68 0.92
N LYS A 142 8.76 8.59 0.78
CA LYS A 142 8.34 7.41 0.02
C LYS A 142 7.00 6.86 0.54
N TYR A 143 6.80 6.85 1.86
CA TYR A 143 5.56 6.36 2.44
C TYR A 143 4.39 7.33 2.23
N LEU A 144 4.62 8.63 2.28
CA LEU A 144 3.59 9.64 1.98
C LEU A 144 3.13 9.55 0.52
N LEU A 145 4.07 9.50 -0.43
CA LEU A 145 3.79 9.28 -1.85
C LEU A 145 3.04 7.96 -2.08
N TYR A 146 3.41 6.90 -1.35
CA TYR A 146 2.67 5.65 -1.37
C TYR A 146 1.20 5.83 -0.96
N LEU A 147 0.93 6.50 0.16
CA LEU A 147 -0.44 6.74 0.66
C LEU A 147 -1.27 7.60 -0.30
N GLU A 148 -0.66 8.59 -0.97
CA GLU A 148 -1.31 9.39 -2.00
C GLU A 148 -1.73 8.55 -3.21
N ASN A 149 -0.84 7.67 -3.67
CA ASN A 149 -1.14 6.73 -4.75
C ASN A 149 -2.31 5.80 -4.38
N LEU A 150 -2.35 5.30 -3.14
CA LEU A 150 -3.47 4.48 -2.66
C LEU A 150 -4.77 5.29 -2.60
N ASP A 151 -4.73 6.55 -2.20
CA ASP A 151 -5.92 7.42 -2.14
C ASP A 151 -6.49 7.75 -3.51
N GLU A 152 -5.63 7.97 -4.51
CA GLU A 152 -6.07 8.12 -5.90
C GLU A 152 -6.81 6.86 -6.37
N LEU A 153 -6.22 5.68 -6.14
CA LEU A 153 -6.82 4.40 -6.51
C LEU A 153 -8.10 4.10 -5.73
N LYS A 154 -8.16 4.52 -4.45
CA LYS A 154 -9.37 4.43 -3.62
C LYS A 154 -10.53 5.17 -4.28
N LYS A 155 -10.29 6.40 -4.75
CA LYS A 155 -11.30 7.23 -5.43
C LYS A 155 -11.68 6.63 -6.79
N GLU A 156 -10.68 6.31 -7.62
CA GLU A 156 -10.88 5.76 -8.97
C GLU A 156 -11.72 4.48 -8.96
N TYR A 157 -11.40 3.53 -8.09
CA TYR A 157 -12.09 2.24 -8.01
C TYR A 157 -13.16 2.18 -6.91
N GLN A 158 -13.47 3.32 -6.27
CA GLN A 158 -14.51 3.47 -5.25
C GLN A 158 -14.36 2.51 -4.07
N PHE A 159 -13.15 2.34 -3.55
CA PHE A 159 -12.93 1.60 -2.29
C PHE A 159 -13.35 2.44 -1.09
N ALA A 160 -13.85 1.78 -0.04
CA ALA A 160 -14.21 2.45 1.21
C ALA A 160 -12.97 2.84 2.02
N ARG A 161 -11.92 2.01 1.99
CA ARG A 161 -10.73 2.11 2.86
C ARG A 161 -9.44 2.01 2.05
N ILE A 162 -8.39 2.67 2.51
CA ILE A 162 -7.04 2.57 1.94
C ILE A 162 -6.49 1.14 2.08
N ALA A 163 -6.70 0.49 3.23
CA ALA A 163 -6.25 -0.88 3.46
C ALA A 163 -6.80 -1.87 2.41
N ASP A 164 -8.04 -1.69 1.94
CA ASP A 164 -8.62 -2.57 0.93
C ASP A 164 -7.96 -2.38 -0.45
N VAL A 165 -7.50 -1.17 -0.76
CA VAL A 165 -6.73 -0.86 -1.98
C VAL A 165 -5.36 -1.54 -1.93
N ASP A 166 -4.64 -1.37 -0.82
CA ASP A 166 -3.34 -2.01 -0.56
C ASP A 166 -3.43 -3.53 -0.72
N MET A 167 -4.41 -4.17 -0.06
CA MET A 167 -4.67 -5.61 -0.18
C MET A 167 -5.00 -6.03 -1.62
N ALA A 168 -5.75 -5.23 -2.38
CA ALA A 168 -6.07 -5.51 -3.77
C ALA A 168 -4.82 -5.42 -4.67
N LEU A 169 -3.98 -4.41 -4.48
CA LEU A 169 -2.73 -4.24 -5.21
C LEU A 169 -1.73 -5.34 -4.88
N TRP A 170 -1.60 -5.70 -3.61
CA TRP A 170 -0.76 -6.81 -3.18
C TRP A 170 -1.21 -8.12 -3.85
N THR A 171 -2.51 -8.36 -3.90
CA THR A 171 -3.11 -9.51 -4.59
C THR A 171 -2.80 -9.48 -6.09
N LEU A 172 -2.95 -8.32 -6.73
CA LEU A 172 -2.58 -8.11 -8.13
C LEU A 172 -1.10 -8.42 -8.36
N ALA A 173 -0.21 -7.86 -7.53
CA ALA A 173 1.24 -8.08 -7.64
C ALA A 173 1.58 -9.59 -7.57
N ARG A 174 0.91 -10.37 -6.72
CA ARG A 174 1.10 -11.82 -6.67
C ARG A 174 0.61 -12.52 -7.94
N ILE A 175 -0.56 -12.15 -8.47
CA ILE A 175 -1.08 -12.69 -9.74
C ILE A 175 -0.11 -12.38 -10.90
N LEU A 176 0.42 -11.16 -10.96
CA LEU A 176 1.31 -10.73 -12.04
C LEU A 176 2.70 -11.38 -11.96
N ASN A 177 3.18 -11.75 -10.78
CA ASN A 177 4.53 -12.29 -10.57
C ASN A 177 4.58 -13.82 -10.43
N SER A 178 3.45 -14.50 -10.22
CA SER A 178 3.42 -15.97 -10.09
C SER A 178 3.04 -16.65 -11.39
N SER A 179 3.93 -17.50 -11.93
CA SER A 179 3.64 -18.31 -13.11
C SER A 179 2.46 -19.27 -12.87
N SER A 180 2.43 -19.92 -11.71
CA SER A 180 1.36 -20.87 -11.35
C SER A 180 -0.02 -20.23 -11.22
N LEU A 181 -0.09 -18.95 -10.86
CA LEU A 181 -1.37 -18.23 -10.80
C LEU A 181 -1.86 -17.78 -12.18
N LYS A 182 -0.95 -17.43 -13.10
CA LYS A 182 -1.32 -16.91 -14.44
C LYS A 182 -2.12 -17.90 -15.27
N ASP A 183 -1.92 -19.19 -15.09
CA ASP A 183 -2.59 -20.23 -15.87
C ASP A 183 -3.97 -20.61 -15.32
N VAL A 184 -4.30 -20.18 -14.09
CA VAL A 184 -5.63 -20.40 -13.52
C VAL A 184 -6.64 -19.48 -14.22
N PRO A 185 -7.74 -19.99 -14.82
CA PRO A 185 -8.64 -19.20 -15.68
C PRO A 185 -9.12 -17.87 -15.09
N LYS A 186 -9.49 -17.87 -13.79
CA LYS A 186 -9.94 -16.66 -13.08
C LYS A 186 -8.87 -15.57 -12.96
N TYR A 187 -7.60 -15.95 -12.80
CA TYR A 187 -6.47 -15.02 -12.66
C TYR A 187 -5.90 -14.64 -14.03
N LYS A 188 -5.92 -15.56 -14.99
CA LYS A 188 -5.57 -15.30 -16.40
C LYS A 188 -6.34 -14.11 -16.95
N LYS A 189 -7.66 -14.07 -16.73
CA LYS A 189 -8.51 -12.95 -17.16
C LYS A 189 -8.07 -11.62 -16.56
N ILE A 190 -7.73 -11.59 -15.26
CA ILE A 190 -7.23 -10.38 -14.58
C ILE A 190 -5.91 -9.94 -15.18
N TYR A 191 -5.00 -10.89 -15.40
CA TYR A 191 -3.70 -10.64 -16.02
C TYR A 191 -3.85 -10.04 -17.42
N GLU A 192 -4.68 -10.63 -18.29
CA GLU A 192 -4.91 -10.13 -19.65
C GLU A 192 -5.57 -8.74 -19.66
N LEU A 193 -6.56 -8.50 -18.80
CA LEU A 193 -7.18 -7.19 -18.67
C LEU A 193 -6.17 -6.14 -18.17
N TYR A 194 -5.38 -6.46 -17.14
CA TYR A 194 -4.33 -5.59 -16.65
C TYR A 194 -3.31 -5.28 -17.75
N LYS A 195 -2.83 -6.32 -18.45
CA LYS A 195 -1.77 -6.22 -19.46
C LYS A 195 -2.22 -5.46 -20.72
N ASN A 196 -3.40 -5.75 -21.25
CA ASN A 196 -3.81 -5.28 -22.57
C ASN A 196 -4.70 -4.03 -22.53
N LYS A 197 -5.18 -3.61 -21.36
CA LYS A 197 -6.01 -2.39 -21.23
C LYS A 197 -5.27 -1.30 -20.45
N PRO A 198 -5.49 -0.01 -20.80
CA PRO A 198 -5.15 1.10 -19.93
C PRO A 198 -5.88 0.96 -18.58
N ASN A 199 -5.20 1.32 -17.50
CA ASN A 199 -5.79 1.32 -16.16
C ASN A 199 -5.02 2.28 -15.24
N ALA A 200 -5.68 2.71 -14.16
CA ALA A 200 -5.10 3.70 -13.25
C ALA A 200 -3.83 3.21 -12.52
N VAL A 201 -3.70 1.90 -12.28
CA VAL A 201 -2.48 1.34 -11.65
C VAL A 201 -1.26 1.59 -12.56
N LYS A 202 -1.39 1.31 -13.86
CA LYS A 202 -0.35 1.62 -14.85
C LYS A 202 -0.10 3.11 -15.00
N ARG A 203 -1.15 3.94 -14.94
CA ARG A 203 -1.03 5.41 -15.00
C ARG A 203 -0.16 5.93 -13.86
N ILE A 204 -0.44 5.48 -12.63
CA ILE A 204 0.34 5.84 -11.45
C ILE A 204 1.77 5.30 -11.55
N MET A 205 1.94 4.02 -11.92
CA MET A 205 3.26 3.42 -12.13
C MET A 205 4.09 4.22 -13.13
N ALA A 206 3.49 4.64 -14.25
CA ALA A 206 4.15 5.47 -15.26
C ALA A 206 4.48 6.86 -14.73
N ARG A 207 3.55 7.52 -14.01
CA ARG A 207 3.81 8.83 -13.38
C ARG A 207 5.02 8.74 -12.45
N ASN A 208 5.01 7.82 -11.49
CA ASN A 208 6.07 7.68 -10.50
C ASN A 208 7.41 7.30 -11.17
N ALA A 209 7.37 6.56 -12.28
CA ALA A 209 8.58 6.23 -13.04
C ALA A 209 9.19 7.41 -13.79
N LEU A 210 8.34 8.36 -14.22
CA LEU A 210 8.75 9.50 -15.01
C LEU A 210 9.03 10.76 -14.18
N GLU A 211 8.59 10.82 -12.91
CA GLU A 211 8.70 12.00 -12.04
C GLU A 211 10.13 12.57 -11.98
N HIS A 212 11.14 11.73 -11.74
CA HIS A 212 12.54 12.17 -11.75
C HIS A 212 13.08 12.53 -13.15
N ILE A 213 12.46 12.02 -14.22
CA ILE A 213 12.82 12.39 -15.61
C ILE A 213 12.19 13.75 -15.95
N TRP A 214 11.03 14.07 -15.39
CA TRP A 214 10.32 15.34 -15.60
C TRP A 214 11.07 16.52 -14.97
N GLU A 215 11.75 16.32 -13.84
CA GLU A 215 12.62 17.33 -13.23
C GLU A 215 13.83 17.67 -14.12
N GLU A 216 14.32 16.70 -14.91
CA GLU A 216 15.46 16.89 -15.81
C GLU A 216 15.07 17.33 -17.24
N LYS A 217 13.84 17.07 -17.70
CA LYS A 217 13.44 17.24 -19.11
C LYS A 217 12.07 17.91 -19.28
N SER A 218 12.10 19.21 -19.59
CA SER A 218 10.94 20.08 -19.85
C SER A 218 9.97 19.59 -20.94
N TYR A 219 10.45 18.82 -21.92
CA TYR A 219 9.64 18.34 -23.05
C TYR A 219 8.52 17.39 -22.63
N LEU A 220 8.73 16.54 -21.63
CA LEU A 220 7.69 15.61 -21.16
C LEU A 220 6.51 16.32 -20.49
N GLN A 221 6.77 17.44 -19.80
CA GLN A 221 5.72 18.29 -19.23
C GLN A 221 4.89 18.93 -20.34
N ILE A 222 5.53 19.32 -21.45
CA ILE A 222 4.87 19.86 -22.63
C ILE A 222 4.03 18.77 -23.30
N SER A 223 4.56 17.56 -23.52
CA SER A 223 3.82 16.43 -24.09
C SER A 223 2.58 16.09 -23.27
N TYR A 224 2.67 16.16 -21.94
CA TYR A 224 1.54 15.91 -21.04
C TYR A 224 0.40 16.93 -21.20
N LEU A 225 0.71 18.22 -21.40
CA LEU A 225 -0.30 19.26 -21.67
C LEU A 225 -1.09 18.99 -22.96
N PHE A 226 -0.46 18.36 -23.95
CA PHE A 226 -1.12 18.02 -25.21
C PHE A 226 -1.82 16.67 -25.19
N LEU A 227 -1.64 15.84 -24.15
CA LEU A 227 -2.12 14.45 -24.16
C LEU A 227 -3.64 14.31 -24.25
N GLU A 228 -4.38 15.27 -23.68
CA GLU A 228 -5.85 15.31 -23.72
C GLU A 228 -6.41 16.07 -24.92
N THR A 229 -5.64 17.00 -25.50
CA THR A 229 -6.08 17.85 -26.62
C THR A 229 -5.63 17.33 -27.99
N ASP A 230 -4.42 16.79 -28.08
CA ASP A 230 -3.81 16.25 -29.30
C ASP A 230 -2.74 15.20 -28.95
N TYR A 231 -3.18 13.94 -28.86
CA TYR A 231 -2.33 12.81 -28.50
C TYR A 231 -1.25 12.50 -29.55
N VAL A 232 -1.37 13.00 -30.78
CA VAL A 232 -0.36 12.81 -31.84
C VAL A 232 0.81 13.74 -31.60
N ILE A 233 0.54 15.02 -31.30
CA ILE A 233 1.58 15.99 -30.90
C ILE A 233 2.24 15.56 -29.59
N ALA A 234 1.46 15.09 -28.62
CA ALA A 234 1.98 14.54 -27.37
C ALA A 234 2.93 13.34 -27.60
N GLY A 235 2.76 12.58 -28.67
CA GLY A 235 3.66 11.47 -29.03
C GLY A 235 4.91 11.88 -29.81
N LEU A 236 4.98 13.12 -30.32
CA LEU A 236 6.11 13.64 -31.12
C LEU A 236 7.09 14.48 -30.30
N ILE A 237 6.65 15.04 -29.16
CA ILE A 237 7.44 15.81 -28.20
C ILE A 237 8.03 14.87 -27.15
#